data_AF-A0A0E4GV72-F1
#
_entry.id   AF-A0A0E4GV72-F1
#
_cell.length_a   1.000
_cell.length_b   1.000
_cell.length_c   1.000
_cell.angle_alpha   90.00
_cell.angle_beta   90.00
_cell.angle_gamma   90.00
#
_symmetry.space_group_name_H-M   'P 1'
#
loop_
_entity.id
_entity.type
_entity.pdbx_description
1 polymer ?
#
loop_
_entity_poly.entity_id
_entity_poly.type
_entity_poly.pdbx_seq_one_letter_code
_entity_poly.pdbx_strand_id
1 'polypeptide(L)'
;MTSPAFDFSQYRPEAASPEFVEYIQNLRELQDATQSANPDAAVWTAAATQLRRLTTILTQNRAPETQAPAGRDAALPGFGNPLIPAFTIHTTSAKGVVLQGKFGRFYHGAHDVVLGGALPLLFDWHFALTIDAAGRPISRTAYLHVDYTDYVLTDTPLQVTARIDVIEGRKTFLSAELTRSNDATTLAKATALMIALRTHQR
;
A
#
# COMPACT_ATOMS: atom_id res chain seq x y z
N MET A 1 -31.10 -10.55 15.18
CA MET A 1 -29.70 -10.63 15.66
C MET A 1 -28.89 -9.62 14.88
N THR A 2 -28.51 -8.51 15.51
CA THR A 2 -27.59 -7.52 14.94
C THR A 2 -26.20 -8.15 14.87
N SER A 3 -25.62 -8.26 13.68
CA SER A 3 -24.22 -8.67 13.54
C SER A 3 -23.36 -7.67 14.32
N PRO A 4 -22.38 -8.08 15.14
CA PRO A 4 -21.54 -7.13 15.85
C PRO A 4 -20.91 -6.18 14.82
N ALA A 5 -20.98 -4.88 15.11
CA ALA A 5 -20.31 -3.86 14.31
C ALA A 5 -18.81 -4.24 14.24
N PHE A 6 -18.21 -4.15 13.05
CA PHE A 6 -16.80 -4.44 12.89
C PHE A 6 -16.01 -3.34 13.61
N ASP A 7 -15.35 -3.70 14.70
CA ASP A 7 -14.56 -2.76 15.49
C ASP A 7 -13.16 -2.68 14.88
N PHE A 8 -12.97 -1.70 14.02
CA PHE A 8 -11.67 -1.41 13.45
C PHE A 8 -10.62 -1.00 14.48
N SER A 9 -10.98 -0.67 15.73
CA SER A 9 -10.00 -0.47 16.80
C SER A 9 -9.23 -1.76 17.14
N GLN A 10 -9.65 -2.91 16.59
CA GLN A 10 -8.94 -4.18 16.64
C GLN A 10 -7.81 -4.28 15.59
N TYR A 11 -7.84 -3.46 14.52
CA TYR A 11 -6.73 -3.31 13.56
C TYR A 11 -5.74 -2.30 14.10
N ARG A 12 -5.07 -2.65 15.19
CA ARG A 12 -4.06 -1.78 15.79
C ARG A 12 -2.75 -1.93 15.03
N PRO A 13 -2.03 -0.81 14.80
CA PRO A 13 -0.62 -0.88 14.49
C PRO A 13 0.09 -1.78 15.49
N GLU A 14 0.87 -2.72 15.00
CA GLU A 14 1.57 -3.71 15.80
C GLU A 14 2.91 -3.98 15.14
N ALA A 15 3.98 -3.96 15.93
CA ALA A 15 5.31 -4.26 15.44
C ALA A 15 5.36 -5.72 14.96
N ALA A 16 5.91 -5.93 13.77
CA ALA A 16 6.11 -7.25 13.23
C ALA A 16 7.16 -8.03 14.03
N SER A 17 6.99 -9.35 14.11
CA SER A 17 8.06 -10.21 14.61
C SER A 17 9.25 -10.19 13.63
N PRO A 18 10.50 -10.38 14.10
CA PRO A 18 11.67 -10.44 13.22
C PRO A 18 11.52 -11.47 12.09
N GLU A 19 10.87 -12.61 12.36
CA GLU A 19 10.63 -13.66 11.38
C GLU A 19 9.66 -13.22 10.27
N PHE A 20 8.63 -12.43 10.62
CA PHE A 20 7.74 -11.87 9.61
C PHE A 20 8.45 -10.79 8.77
N VAL A 21 9.31 -9.97 9.40
CA VAL A 21 10.12 -8.96 8.70
C VAL A 21 11.02 -9.63 7.65
N GLU A 22 11.73 -10.69 8.03
CA GLU A 22 12.56 -11.46 7.10
C GLU A 22 11.70 -12.11 6.00
N TYR A 23 10.58 -12.72 6.36
CA TYR A 23 9.67 -13.35 5.40
C TYR A 23 9.14 -12.36 4.35
N ILE A 24 8.66 -11.19 4.77
CA ILE A 24 8.06 -10.22 3.84
C ILE A 24 9.11 -9.58 2.92
N GLN A 25 10.35 -9.41 3.39
CA GLN A 25 11.47 -8.97 2.55
C GLN A 25 11.76 -10.00 1.44
N ASN A 26 11.92 -11.28 1.80
CA ASN A 26 12.10 -12.36 0.83
C ASN A 26 10.92 -12.48 -0.15
N LEU A 27 9.68 -12.28 0.33
CA LEU A 27 8.50 -12.31 -0.55
C LEU A 27 8.53 -11.18 -1.59
N ARG A 28 8.97 -9.97 -1.22
CA ARG A 28 9.11 -8.85 -2.16
C ARG A 28 10.19 -9.13 -3.21
N GLU A 29 11.32 -9.69 -2.81
CA GLU A 29 12.37 -10.12 -3.75
C GLU A 29 11.86 -11.19 -4.73
N LEU A 30 11.09 -12.16 -4.22
CA LEU A 30 10.44 -13.18 -5.05
C LEU A 30 9.43 -12.58 -6.04
N GLN A 31 8.63 -11.58 -5.61
CA GLN A 31 7.71 -10.86 -6.49
C GLN A 31 8.44 -10.15 -7.63
N ASP A 32 9.54 -9.46 -7.33
CA ASP A 32 10.38 -8.78 -8.32
C ASP A 32 11.05 -9.77 -9.28
N ALA A 33 11.56 -10.89 -8.76
CA ALA A 33 12.16 -11.96 -9.56
C ALA A 33 11.13 -12.63 -10.47
N THR A 34 9.91 -12.89 -9.98
CA THR A 34 8.83 -13.49 -10.76
C THR A 34 8.47 -12.65 -11.99
N GLN A 35 8.49 -11.32 -11.86
CA GLN A 35 8.19 -10.40 -12.96
C GLN A 35 9.33 -10.30 -13.99
N SER A 36 10.54 -10.79 -13.68
CA SER A 36 11.75 -10.58 -14.50
C SER A 36 12.35 -11.85 -15.06
N ALA A 37 12.06 -12.99 -14.45
CA ALA A 37 12.70 -14.25 -14.80
C ALA A 37 12.03 -14.89 -16.02
N ASN A 38 12.85 -15.45 -16.91
CA ASN A 38 12.40 -16.33 -18.00
C ASN A 38 13.35 -17.56 -18.10
N PRO A 39 13.45 -18.38 -17.04
CA PRO A 39 14.24 -19.59 -17.06
C PRO A 39 13.53 -20.70 -17.85
N ASP A 40 14.19 -21.85 -17.97
CA ASP A 40 13.60 -23.02 -18.60
C ASP A 40 12.46 -23.65 -17.77
N ALA A 41 11.78 -24.62 -18.39
CA ALA A 41 10.65 -25.32 -17.78
C ALA A 41 11.03 -26.13 -16.52
N ALA A 42 12.27 -26.62 -16.42
CA ALA A 42 12.71 -27.41 -15.28
C ALA A 42 12.86 -26.51 -14.04
N VAL A 43 13.44 -25.32 -14.21
CA VAL A 43 13.53 -24.31 -13.15
C VAL A 43 12.15 -23.85 -12.72
N TRP A 44 11.21 -23.60 -13.66
CA TRP A 44 9.84 -23.24 -13.31
C TRP A 44 9.12 -24.33 -12.51
N THR A 45 9.29 -25.59 -12.88
CA THR A 45 8.70 -26.72 -12.17
C THR A 45 9.25 -26.84 -10.74
N ALA A 46 10.55 -26.62 -10.56
CA ALA A 46 11.19 -26.62 -9.26
C ALA A 46 10.67 -25.47 -8.37
N ALA A 47 10.62 -24.24 -8.90
CA ALA A 47 10.11 -23.06 -8.19
C ALA A 47 8.64 -23.25 -7.77
N ALA A 48 7.78 -23.72 -8.69
CA ALA A 48 6.37 -24.00 -8.40
C ALA A 48 6.18 -25.04 -7.28
N THR A 49 7.08 -26.03 -7.19
CA THR A 49 7.06 -27.02 -6.10
C THR A 49 7.37 -26.39 -4.75
N GLN A 50 8.34 -25.49 -4.69
CA GLN A 50 8.65 -24.75 -3.45
C GLN A 50 7.50 -23.82 -3.04
N LEU A 51 6.88 -23.11 -3.99
CA LEU A 51 5.73 -22.26 -3.73
C LEU A 51 4.54 -23.05 -3.17
N ARG A 52 4.26 -24.24 -3.71
CA ARG A 52 3.22 -25.13 -3.17
C ARG A 52 3.51 -25.52 -1.73
N ARG A 53 4.74 -25.91 -1.42
CA ARG A 53 5.16 -26.27 -0.06
C ARG A 53 4.98 -25.11 0.91
N LEU A 54 5.43 -23.91 0.52
CA LEU A 54 5.27 -22.70 1.33
C LEU A 54 3.79 -22.36 1.55
N THR A 55 2.98 -22.44 0.49
CA THR A 55 1.52 -22.19 0.57
C THR A 55 0.85 -23.15 1.55
N THR A 56 1.22 -24.43 1.54
CA THR A 56 0.71 -25.41 2.52
C THR A 56 1.05 -25.00 3.95
N ILE A 57 2.31 -24.64 4.23
CA ILE A 57 2.76 -24.22 5.57
C ILE A 57 1.96 -23.01 6.05
N LEU A 58 1.82 -21.97 5.23
CA LEU A 58 1.12 -20.74 5.61
C LEU A 58 -0.38 -20.96 5.80
N THR A 59 -1.00 -21.80 4.95
CA THR A 59 -2.44 -22.07 5.03
C THR A 59 -2.81 -22.86 6.29
N GLN A 60 -1.94 -23.77 6.74
CA GLN A 60 -2.11 -24.50 8.00
C GLN A 60 -2.03 -23.58 9.24
N ASN A 61 -1.39 -22.42 9.10
CA ASN A 61 -1.20 -21.43 10.17
C ASN A 61 -2.05 -20.16 9.93
N ARG A 62 -3.22 -20.30 9.31
CA ARG A 62 -4.10 -19.14 9.04
C ARG A 62 -4.51 -18.45 10.33
N ALA A 63 -4.14 -17.19 10.47
CA ALA A 63 -4.56 -16.33 11.58
C ALA A 63 -5.98 -15.76 11.35
N PRO A 64 -6.70 -15.41 12.43
CA PRO A 64 -7.87 -14.53 12.35
C PRO A 64 -7.55 -13.21 11.64
N GLU A 65 -8.57 -12.60 11.02
CA GLU A 65 -8.43 -11.37 10.21
C GLU A 65 -7.70 -10.24 10.94
N THR A 66 -7.96 -10.09 12.24
CA THR A 66 -7.40 -9.07 13.12
C THR A 66 -6.03 -9.43 13.70
N GLN A 67 -5.46 -10.58 13.33
CA GLN A 67 -4.18 -11.09 13.87
C GLN A 67 -3.11 -11.29 12.79
N ALA A 68 -3.47 -11.27 11.51
CA ALA A 68 -2.47 -11.31 10.44
C ALA A 68 -1.56 -10.07 10.52
N PRO A 69 -0.22 -10.22 10.45
CA PRO A 69 0.71 -9.11 10.66
C PRO A 69 0.84 -8.16 9.47
N ALA A 70 0.46 -8.61 8.26
CA ALA A 70 0.56 -7.81 7.05
C ALA A 70 -0.33 -6.55 7.13
N GLY A 71 0.26 -5.38 6.87
CA GLY A 71 -0.43 -4.09 6.87
C GLY A 71 -0.52 -3.41 8.24
N ARG A 72 0.21 -3.89 9.26
CA ARG A 72 0.08 -3.41 10.64
C ARG A 72 1.34 -2.78 11.23
N ASP A 73 2.52 -3.08 10.69
CA ASP A 73 3.76 -2.48 11.19
C ASP A 73 4.12 -1.23 10.39
N ALA A 74 3.87 -0.05 10.96
CA ALA A 74 4.15 1.22 10.31
C ALA A 74 5.64 1.47 9.99
N ALA A 75 6.55 0.73 10.63
CA ALA A 75 8.00 0.82 10.37
C ALA A 75 8.42 0.09 9.08
N LEU A 76 7.58 -0.82 8.56
CA LEU A 76 7.88 -1.57 7.35
C LEU A 76 7.36 -0.87 6.08
N PRO A 77 8.07 -1.00 4.94
CA PRO A 77 7.54 -0.54 3.65
C PRO A 77 6.17 -1.15 3.33
N GLY A 78 5.20 -0.31 2.99
CA GLY A 78 3.81 -0.72 2.76
C GLY A 78 3.14 -1.37 3.99
N PHE A 79 3.66 -1.08 5.18
CA PHE A 79 3.30 -1.69 6.45
C PHE A 79 3.43 -3.22 6.49
N GLY A 80 4.33 -3.78 5.68
CA GLY A 80 4.49 -5.23 5.51
C GLY A 80 3.37 -5.89 4.69
N ASN A 81 2.52 -5.10 4.03
CA ASN A 81 1.54 -5.63 3.08
C ASN A 81 2.22 -5.95 1.73
N PRO A 82 2.12 -7.19 1.21
CA PRO A 82 2.79 -7.60 -0.03
C PRO A 82 2.21 -6.95 -1.30
N LEU A 83 1.02 -6.35 -1.23
CA LEU A 83 0.40 -5.64 -2.36
C LEU A 83 0.83 -4.18 -2.41
N ILE A 84 1.04 -3.55 -1.25
CA ILE A 84 1.33 -2.11 -1.17
C ILE A 84 2.79 -1.84 -1.59
N PRO A 85 3.02 -0.85 -2.49
CA PRO A 85 4.36 -0.45 -2.91
C PRO A 85 5.27 -0.12 -1.72
N ALA A 86 6.58 -0.27 -1.90
CA ALA A 86 7.57 -0.14 -0.83
C ALA A 86 7.83 1.34 -0.45
N PHE A 87 6.79 2.00 0.07
CA PHE A 87 6.83 3.35 0.61
C PHE A 87 6.76 3.32 2.14
N THR A 88 7.43 4.27 2.76
CA THR A 88 7.51 4.46 4.22
C THR A 88 7.10 5.87 4.58
N ILE A 89 6.60 6.05 5.80
CA ILE A 89 6.25 7.39 6.31
C ILE A 89 7.53 8.17 6.57
N HIS A 90 7.65 9.33 5.92
CA HIS A 90 8.72 10.29 6.17
C HIS A 90 8.28 11.36 7.18
N THR A 91 7.08 11.92 7.01
CA THR A 91 6.48 12.84 8.01
C THR A 91 4.97 12.66 8.09
N THR A 92 4.44 12.92 9.28
CA THR A 92 3.00 12.87 9.56
C THR A 92 2.59 14.11 10.36
N SER A 93 1.46 14.70 9.98
CA SER A 93 0.82 15.79 10.71
C SER A 93 -0.70 15.73 10.53
N ALA A 94 -1.44 16.47 11.35
CA ALA A 94 -2.89 16.60 11.18
C ALA A 94 -3.32 17.22 9.83
N LYS A 95 -2.38 17.85 9.09
CA LYS A 95 -2.65 18.50 7.80
C LYS A 95 -2.25 17.65 6.59
N GLY A 96 -1.46 16.59 6.78
CA GLY A 96 -0.95 15.79 5.67
C GLY A 96 0.15 14.81 6.07
N VAL A 97 0.41 13.89 5.15
CA VAL A 97 1.40 12.80 5.28
C VAL A 97 2.33 12.83 4.08
N VAL A 98 3.63 12.66 4.30
CA VAL A 98 4.63 12.49 3.25
C VAL A 98 5.17 11.06 3.32
N LEU A 99 5.15 10.37 2.19
CA LEU A 99 5.80 9.07 2.04
C LEU A 99 6.99 9.16 1.10
N GLN A 100 8.00 8.33 1.34
CA GLN A 100 9.13 8.13 0.45
C GLN A 100 9.29 6.65 0.12
N GLY A 101 9.67 6.35 -1.11
CA GLY A 101 9.81 4.98 -1.57
C GLY A 101 10.04 4.88 -3.06
N LYS A 102 9.78 3.69 -3.58
CA LYS A 102 9.89 3.39 -5.01
C LYS A 102 8.91 2.27 -5.39
N PHE A 103 8.59 2.21 -6.68
CA PHE A 103 7.96 1.04 -7.26
C PHE A 103 9.05 0.06 -7.68
N GLY A 104 9.07 -1.11 -7.06
CA GLY A 104 9.94 -2.21 -7.46
C GLY A 104 9.51 -2.85 -8.78
N ARG A 105 10.27 -3.85 -9.20
CA ARG A 105 10.09 -4.54 -10.47
C ARG A 105 8.73 -5.24 -10.57
N PHE A 106 8.15 -5.67 -9.45
CA PHE A 106 6.80 -6.23 -9.36
C PHE A 106 5.71 -5.33 -9.97
N TYR A 107 5.88 -4.01 -9.95
CA TYR A 107 4.92 -3.05 -10.49
C TYR A 107 5.24 -2.64 -11.93
N HIS A 108 6.19 -3.30 -12.59
CA HIS A 108 6.62 -2.98 -13.94
C HIS A 108 5.50 -3.17 -14.97
N GLY A 109 5.28 -2.14 -15.80
CA GLY A 109 4.46 -2.17 -17.01
C GLY A 109 5.30 -2.51 -18.25
N ALA A 110 5.64 -1.51 -19.04
CA ALA A 110 6.46 -1.65 -20.25
C ALA A 110 7.54 -0.55 -20.30
N HIS A 111 8.69 -0.85 -20.91
CA HIS A 111 9.81 0.10 -21.06
C HIS A 111 10.29 0.68 -19.72
N ASP A 112 10.36 -0.15 -18.67
CA ASP A 112 10.74 0.25 -17.31
C ASP A 112 9.81 1.30 -16.67
N VAL A 113 8.64 1.53 -17.26
CA VAL A 113 7.58 2.37 -16.69
C VAL A 113 6.68 1.53 -15.81
N VAL A 114 6.33 2.06 -14.64
CA VAL A 114 5.38 1.47 -13.70
C VAL A 114 4.01 1.32 -14.38
N LEU A 115 3.36 0.18 -14.17
CA LEU A 115 1.99 -0.05 -14.60
C LEU A 115 1.08 1.02 -13.99
N GLY A 116 0.37 1.79 -14.83
CA GLY A 116 -0.42 2.94 -14.39
C GLY A 116 -1.41 2.62 -13.25
N GLY A 117 -1.99 1.42 -13.24
CA GLY A 117 -2.89 0.97 -12.17
C GLY A 117 -2.27 0.85 -10.77
N ALA A 118 -0.93 0.83 -10.65
CA ALA A 118 -0.24 0.81 -9.36
C ALA A 118 -0.23 2.18 -8.65
N LEU A 119 -0.35 3.29 -9.40
CA LEU A 119 -0.38 4.63 -8.84
C LEU A 119 -1.69 4.90 -8.05
N PRO A 120 -2.89 4.59 -8.58
CA PRO A 120 -4.13 4.67 -7.80
C PRO A 120 -4.08 3.84 -6.51
N LEU A 121 -3.46 2.67 -6.53
CA LEU A 121 -3.27 1.84 -5.33
C LEU A 121 -2.44 2.58 -4.26
N LEU A 122 -1.33 3.21 -4.65
CA LEU A 122 -0.52 4.03 -3.75
C LEU A 122 -1.32 5.21 -3.19
N PHE A 123 -2.04 5.94 -4.05
CA PHE A 123 -2.81 7.11 -3.64
C PHE A 123 -3.96 6.76 -2.70
N ASP A 124 -4.72 5.71 -2.99
CA ASP A 124 -5.83 5.25 -2.14
C ASP A 124 -5.33 4.90 -0.72
N TRP A 125 -4.25 4.12 -0.64
CA TRP A 125 -3.61 3.78 0.64
C TRP A 125 -3.08 5.02 1.36
N HIS A 126 -2.43 5.95 0.65
CA HIS A 126 -1.89 7.18 1.23
C HIS A 126 -3.00 8.11 1.76
N PHE A 127 -4.15 8.17 1.08
CA PHE A 127 -5.31 8.91 1.58
C PHE A 127 -5.88 8.27 2.84
N ALA A 128 -5.91 6.94 2.96
CA ALA A 128 -6.30 6.27 4.20
C ALA A 128 -5.36 6.65 5.37
N LEU A 129 -4.05 6.68 5.16
CA LEU A 129 -3.08 7.17 6.16
C LEU A 129 -3.32 8.64 6.53
N THR A 130 -3.72 9.46 5.56
CA THR A 130 -3.98 10.89 5.78
C THR A 130 -5.26 11.12 6.61
N ILE A 131 -6.30 10.30 6.41
CA ILE A 131 -7.50 10.27 7.25
C ILE A 131 -7.14 9.91 8.69
N ASP A 132 -6.35 8.86 8.87
CA ASP A 132 -5.91 8.39 10.19
C ASP A 132 -5.07 9.44 10.93
N ALA A 133 -4.08 10.02 10.24
CA ALA A 133 -3.23 11.09 10.77
C ALA A 133 -4.00 12.34 11.22
N ALA A 134 -5.15 12.61 10.59
CA ALA A 134 -6.05 13.71 10.96
C ALA A 134 -7.03 13.35 12.09
N GLY A 135 -6.95 12.14 12.67
CA GLY A 135 -7.84 11.66 13.72
C GLY A 135 -9.30 11.52 13.27
N ARG A 136 -9.53 11.33 11.96
CA ARG A 136 -10.89 11.21 11.41
C ARG A 136 -11.42 9.80 11.64
N PRO A 137 -12.75 9.63 11.79
CA PRO A 137 -13.35 8.31 11.76
C PRO A 137 -12.99 7.59 10.46
N ILE A 138 -12.95 6.26 10.54
CA ILE A 138 -12.64 5.41 9.40
C ILE A 138 -13.56 5.75 8.25
N SER A 139 -12.93 5.87 7.09
CA SER A 139 -13.57 6.36 5.89
C SER A 139 -13.45 5.34 4.77
N ARG A 140 -14.38 5.42 3.81
CA ARG A 140 -14.32 4.68 2.55
C ARG A 140 -14.13 5.64 1.40
N THR A 141 -13.29 5.26 0.45
CA THR A 141 -13.10 5.99 -0.81
C THR A 141 -14.41 5.96 -1.59
N ALA A 142 -14.99 7.13 -1.85
CA ALA A 142 -16.17 7.29 -2.70
C ALA A 142 -15.77 7.52 -4.16
N TYR A 143 -14.70 8.27 -4.39
CA TYR A 143 -14.02 8.36 -5.68
C TYR A 143 -12.54 8.66 -5.50
N LEU A 144 -11.78 8.32 -6.53
CA LEU A 144 -10.38 8.66 -6.71
C LEU A 144 -10.17 9.03 -8.19
N HIS A 145 -9.66 10.23 -8.44
CA HIS A 145 -9.22 10.67 -9.77
C HIS A 145 -7.70 10.79 -9.75
N VAL A 146 -7.04 10.29 -10.80
CA VAL A 146 -5.59 10.36 -10.94
C VAL A 146 -5.26 10.98 -12.29
N ASP A 147 -4.51 12.07 -12.26
CA ASP A 147 -3.95 12.74 -13.42
C ASP A 147 -2.49 12.32 -13.57
N TYR A 148 -2.15 11.70 -14.70
CA TYR A 148 -0.78 11.27 -15.03
C TYR A 148 -0.11 12.37 -15.83
N THR A 149 0.89 13.03 -15.25
CA THR A 149 1.56 14.18 -15.88
C THR A 149 2.89 13.79 -16.54
N ASP A 150 3.53 12.72 -16.06
CA ASP A 150 4.75 12.14 -16.64
C ASP A 150 4.82 10.63 -16.33
N TYR A 151 5.72 9.91 -16.99
CA TYR A 151 5.93 8.49 -16.70
C TYR A 151 6.68 8.30 -15.38
N VAL A 152 6.30 7.25 -14.64
CA VAL A 152 7.02 6.83 -13.43
C VAL A 152 7.90 5.64 -13.78
N LEU A 153 9.21 5.79 -13.64
CA LEU A 153 10.14 4.69 -13.83
C LEU A 153 10.15 3.76 -12.61
N THR A 154 10.26 2.45 -12.85
CA THR A 154 10.56 1.48 -11.80
C THR A 154 11.94 1.77 -11.20
N ASP A 155 12.13 1.39 -9.95
CA ASP A 155 13.38 1.53 -9.20
C ASP A 155 13.93 2.96 -9.04
N THR A 156 13.13 3.98 -9.37
CA THR A 156 13.48 5.38 -9.16
C THR A 156 12.98 5.86 -7.79
N PRO A 157 13.78 6.62 -7.00
CA PRO A 157 13.32 7.23 -5.75
C PRO A 157 12.22 8.27 -5.97
N LEU A 158 11.15 8.15 -5.19
CA LEU A 158 9.94 8.96 -5.29
C LEU A 158 9.52 9.50 -3.92
N GLN A 159 8.83 10.64 -3.95
CA GLN A 159 8.12 11.19 -2.81
C GLN A 159 6.65 11.38 -3.17
N VAL A 160 5.73 11.00 -2.28
CA VAL A 160 4.31 11.33 -2.43
C VAL A 160 3.84 12.12 -1.21
N THR A 161 3.12 13.21 -1.46
CA THR A 161 2.59 14.11 -0.42
C THR A 161 1.09 14.18 -0.53
N ALA A 162 0.37 13.89 0.54
CA ALA A 162 -1.09 13.97 0.59
C ALA A 162 -1.56 14.91 1.71
N ARG A 163 -2.70 15.56 1.50
CA ARG A 163 -3.27 16.55 2.41
C ARG A 163 -4.80 16.55 2.34
N ILE A 164 -5.42 16.98 3.44
CA ILE A 164 -6.85 17.27 3.47
C ILE A 164 -7.05 18.69 2.93
N ASP A 165 -7.92 18.82 1.93
CA ASP A 165 -8.31 20.11 1.37
C ASP A 165 -9.51 20.69 2.11
N VAL A 166 -10.57 19.89 2.26
CA VAL A 166 -11.85 20.33 2.84
C VAL A 166 -12.51 19.20 3.61
N ILE A 167 -13.16 19.54 4.73
CA ILE A 167 -14.03 18.64 5.49
C ILE A 167 -15.45 19.22 5.52
N GLU A 168 -16.42 18.43 5.06
CA GLU A 168 -17.86 18.77 5.09
C GLU A 168 -18.66 17.67 5.77
N GLY A 169 -18.81 17.79 7.09
CA GLY A 169 -19.42 16.75 7.91
C GLY A 169 -18.67 15.41 7.74
N ARG A 170 -19.33 14.42 7.12
CA ARG A 170 -18.73 13.10 6.86
C ARG A 170 -17.84 13.05 5.62
N LYS A 171 -17.86 14.08 4.77
CA LYS A 171 -17.06 14.14 3.56
C LYS A 171 -15.66 14.68 3.86
N THR A 172 -14.64 14.05 3.31
CA THR A 172 -13.26 14.52 3.33
C THR A 172 -12.76 14.58 1.91
N PHE A 173 -12.40 15.77 1.46
CA PHE A 173 -11.77 15.97 0.17
C PHE A 173 -10.26 16.05 0.38
N LEU A 174 -9.52 15.26 -0.38
CA LEU A 174 -8.07 15.15 -0.27
C LEU A 174 -7.41 15.31 -1.63
N SER A 175 -6.16 15.77 -1.62
CA SER A 175 -5.28 15.83 -2.78
C SER A 175 -3.93 15.25 -2.45
N ALA A 176 -3.28 14.66 -3.46
CA ALA A 176 -1.94 14.14 -3.36
C ALA A 176 -1.13 14.42 -4.64
N GLU A 177 0.18 14.47 -4.48
CA GLU A 177 1.14 14.67 -5.55
C GLU A 177 2.30 13.71 -5.40
N LEU A 178 2.61 12.98 -6.48
CA LEU A 178 3.77 12.11 -6.62
C LEU A 178 4.86 12.85 -7.41
N THR A 179 6.04 12.99 -6.81
CA THR A 179 7.19 13.65 -7.41
C THR A 179 8.42 12.75 -7.44
N ARG A 180 9.32 13.04 -8.39
CA ARG A 180 10.65 12.46 -8.42
C ARG A 180 11.51 13.09 -7.32
N SER A 181 12.19 12.29 -6.50
CA SER A 181 12.88 12.83 -5.31
C SER A 181 14.09 13.72 -5.62
N ASN A 182 14.73 13.57 -6.78
CA ASN A 182 15.97 14.29 -7.11
C ASN A 182 15.73 15.71 -7.67
N ASP A 183 14.61 15.95 -8.36
CA ASP A 183 14.32 17.21 -9.06
C ASP A 183 12.91 17.76 -8.78
N ALA A 184 12.12 17.05 -7.96
CA ALA A 184 10.75 17.38 -7.59
C ALA A 184 9.76 17.50 -8.77
N THR A 185 10.08 16.91 -9.93
CA THR A 185 9.15 16.86 -11.07
C THR A 185 7.88 16.11 -10.68
N THR A 186 6.72 16.73 -10.88
CA THR A 186 5.41 16.09 -10.72
C THR A 186 5.21 15.00 -11.78
N LEU A 187 5.00 13.77 -11.33
CA LEU A 187 4.74 12.62 -12.21
C LEU A 187 3.26 12.26 -12.25
N ALA A 188 2.56 12.42 -11.13
CA ALA A 188 1.12 12.24 -11.06
C ALA A 188 0.50 13.05 -9.93
N LYS A 189 -0.78 13.38 -10.08
CA LYS A 189 -1.60 14.02 -9.05
C LYS A 189 -2.85 13.18 -8.81
N ALA A 190 -3.39 13.26 -7.61
CA ALA A 190 -4.64 12.59 -7.28
C ALA A 190 -5.55 13.49 -6.46
N THR A 191 -6.86 13.35 -6.67
CA THR A 191 -7.89 13.91 -5.80
C THR A 191 -8.89 12.83 -5.42
N ALA A 192 -9.38 12.88 -4.19
CA ALA A 192 -10.30 11.87 -3.69
C ALA A 192 -11.37 12.48 -2.79
N LEU A 193 -12.48 11.76 -2.68
CA LEU A 193 -13.48 11.94 -1.64
C LEU A 193 -13.52 10.69 -0.79
N MET A 194 -13.28 10.84 0.51
CA MET A 194 -13.46 9.78 1.49
C MET A 194 -14.61 10.12 2.43
N ILE A 195 -15.50 9.14 2.67
CA ILE A 195 -16.70 9.29 3.49
C ILE A 195 -16.51 8.57 4.81
N ALA A 196 -16.58 9.32 5.91
CA ALA A 196 -16.58 8.76 7.26
C ALA A 196 -17.78 7.81 7.44
N LEU A 197 -17.47 6.60 7.88
CA LEU A 197 -18.44 5.57 8.20
C LEU A 197 -19.30 6.01 9.39
N ARG A 198 -20.58 5.63 9.36
CA ARG A 198 -21.42 5.67 10.57
C ARG A 198 -21.08 4.46 11.44
N THR A 199 -21.38 4.55 12.73
CA THR A 199 -21.11 3.49 13.72
C THR A 199 -21.71 2.12 13.39
N HIS A 200 -22.76 2.04 12.56
CA HIS A 200 -23.36 0.78 12.11
C HIS A 200 -22.82 0.28 10.77
N GLN A 201 -21.98 1.06 10.09
CA GLN A 201 -21.41 0.72 8.79
C GLN A 201 -20.06 0.03 8.99
N ARG A 202 -19.79 -0.96 8.14
CA ARG A 202 -18.50 -1.62 8.01
C ARG A 202 -17.72 -1.03 6.86
#